data_AF-A0A943N7U7-F1
#
_entry.id   AF-A0A943N7U7-F1
#
_cell.length_a   1.000
_cell.length_b   1.000
_cell.length_c   1.000
_cell.angle_alpha   90.00
_cell.angle_beta   90.00
_cell.angle_gamma   90.00
#
_symmetry.space_group_name_H-M   'P 1'
#
loop_
_entity.id
_entity.type
_entity.pdbx_description
1 polymer ?
#
loop_
_entity_poly.entity_id
_entity_poly.type
_entity_poly.pdbx_seq_one_letter_code
_entity_poly.pdbx_strand_id
1 'polypeptide(L)'
;MELKDRIAAVRKAAGLTQEQLGELLGVTRQAVSKWESGQTTPDAATIAALCEKLHVSADYVLLGKEPGEGQTAAYEPPDTCPCCGRKVSGSICLECGYQLPNHPPRGPQYAVVAARPGFVQSTELSAQLVKYCGFTQEDANNAIAHYVNNQSRILLRRGLVDSAAQYIAAHLDQDFFCPQIVVDCGESEEALLYKPKAFETPSPVKSQEGIGFWGVVGAVIVALLILSFF
;
A
#
# COMPACT_ATOMS: atom_id res chain seq x y z
N MET A 1 -29.82 -4.39 -6.46
CA MET A 1 -30.73 -3.42 -5.82
C MET A 1 -30.24 -2.02 -6.15
N GLU A 2 -31.09 -1.11 -6.63
CA GLU A 2 -30.68 0.27 -6.96
C GLU A 2 -30.80 1.19 -5.74
N LEU A 3 -30.29 2.43 -5.82
CA LEU A 3 -30.34 3.41 -4.73
C LEU A 3 -31.78 3.65 -4.22
N LYS A 4 -32.75 3.79 -5.13
CA LYS A 4 -34.17 4.00 -4.81
C LYS A 4 -34.74 2.87 -3.94
N ASP A 5 -34.36 1.63 -4.26
CA ASP A 5 -34.83 0.44 -3.58
C ASP A 5 -34.22 0.36 -2.17
N ARG A 6 -32.92 0.72 -2.04
CA ARG A 6 -32.22 0.73 -0.76
C ARG A 6 -32.73 1.82 0.18
N ILE A 7 -33.03 3.02 -0.32
CA ILE A 7 -33.67 4.08 0.48
C ILE A 7 -35.01 3.58 1.02
N ALA A 8 -35.83 2.96 0.16
CA ALA A 8 -37.12 2.41 0.58
C ALA A 8 -36.96 1.26 1.59
N ALA A 9 -35.94 0.41 1.42
CA ALA A 9 -35.64 -0.68 2.31
C ALA A 9 -35.21 -0.18 3.71
N VAL A 10 -34.29 0.78 3.77
CA VAL A 10 -33.83 1.38 5.03
C VAL A 10 -35.00 2.02 5.78
N ARG A 11 -35.84 2.80 5.09
CA ARG A 11 -37.02 3.42 5.71
C ARG A 11 -37.96 2.39 6.30
N LYS A 12 -38.28 1.33 5.53
CA LYS A 12 -39.19 0.26 5.95
C LYS A 12 -38.61 -0.54 7.11
N ALA A 13 -37.30 -0.81 7.10
CA ALA A 13 -36.62 -1.48 8.21
C ALA A 13 -36.68 -0.68 9.51
N ALA A 14 -36.65 0.66 9.42
CA ALA A 14 -36.87 1.57 10.55
C ALA A 14 -38.35 1.73 10.95
N GLY A 15 -39.29 1.08 10.26
CA GLY A 15 -40.73 1.18 10.55
C GLY A 15 -41.35 2.55 10.24
N LEU A 16 -40.69 3.39 9.45
CA LEU A 16 -41.11 4.77 9.19
C LEU A 16 -42.03 4.88 7.96
N THR A 17 -42.99 5.79 7.99
CA THR A 17 -43.69 6.26 6.78
C THR A 17 -42.81 7.22 5.97
N GLN A 18 -43.15 7.46 4.70
CA GLN A 18 -42.42 8.45 3.88
C GLN A 18 -42.51 9.87 4.45
N GLU A 19 -43.61 10.18 5.14
CA GLU A 19 -43.81 11.47 5.81
C GLU A 19 -42.90 11.59 7.02
N GLN A 20 -42.86 10.57 7.87
CA GLN A 20 -41.98 10.52 9.03
C GLN A 20 -40.49 10.56 8.65
N LEU A 21 -40.11 9.89 7.56
CA LEU A 21 -38.74 10.01 7.05
C LEU A 21 -38.44 11.43 6.55
N GLY A 22 -39.41 12.08 5.90
CA GLY A 22 -39.28 13.46 5.47
C GLY A 22 -39.03 14.39 6.66
N GLU A 23 -39.88 14.29 7.69
CA GLU A 23 -39.74 15.06 8.93
C GLU A 23 -38.39 14.82 9.61
N LEU A 24 -37.95 13.57 9.71
CA LEU A 24 -36.68 13.18 10.33
C LEU A 24 -35.46 13.80 9.62
N LEU A 25 -35.53 13.95 8.30
CA LEU A 25 -34.45 14.48 7.47
C LEU A 25 -34.61 15.97 7.14
N GLY A 26 -35.68 16.62 7.61
CA GLY A 26 -35.95 18.02 7.30
C GLY A 26 -36.35 18.26 5.83
N VAL A 27 -36.96 17.28 5.17
CA VAL A 27 -37.41 17.34 3.77
C VAL A 27 -38.90 17.01 3.64
N THR A 28 -39.50 17.31 2.49
CA THR A 28 -40.92 16.99 2.26
C THR A 28 -41.13 15.51 1.98
N ARG A 29 -42.31 14.97 2.36
CA ARG A 29 -42.78 13.63 1.96
C ARG A 29 -42.66 13.41 0.45
N GLN A 30 -42.94 14.43 -0.36
CA GLN A 30 -42.89 14.35 -1.81
C GLN A 30 -41.46 14.14 -2.33
N ALA A 31 -40.45 14.71 -1.68
CA ALA A 31 -39.04 14.45 -2.00
C ALA A 31 -38.70 12.97 -1.78
N VAL A 32 -39.07 12.43 -0.62
CA VAL A 32 -38.88 11.00 -0.29
C VAL A 32 -39.55 10.09 -1.32
N SER A 33 -40.79 10.40 -1.70
CA SER A 33 -41.52 9.63 -2.73
C SER A 33 -40.83 9.64 -4.10
N LYS A 34 -40.26 10.77 -4.51
CA LYS A 34 -39.49 10.87 -5.76
C LYS A 34 -38.18 10.06 -5.70
N TRP A 35 -37.52 10.02 -4.55
CA TRP A 35 -36.32 9.20 -4.35
C TRP A 35 -36.63 7.71 -4.42
N GLU A 36 -37.67 7.25 -3.72
CA GLU A 36 -38.06 5.83 -3.69
C GLU A 36 -38.65 5.34 -5.02
N SER A 37 -39.11 6.25 -5.88
CA SER A 37 -39.54 5.94 -7.25
C SER A 37 -38.43 6.13 -8.30
N GLY A 38 -37.25 6.61 -7.90
CA GLY A 38 -36.11 6.85 -8.80
C GLY A 38 -36.25 8.05 -9.73
N GLN A 39 -37.22 8.95 -9.48
CA GLN A 39 -37.40 10.16 -10.29
C GLN A 39 -36.33 11.21 -10.01
N THR A 40 -35.83 11.26 -8.78
CA THR A 40 -34.74 12.16 -8.36
C THR A 40 -33.82 11.42 -7.38
N THR A 41 -32.64 11.96 -7.14
CA THR A 41 -31.71 11.47 -6.12
C THR A 41 -31.59 12.47 -4.97
N PRO A 42 -31.45 12.01 -3.71
CA PRO A 42 -31.09 12.89 -2.60
C PRO A 42 -29.68 13.46 -2.79
N ASP A 43 -29.42 14.63 -2.21
CA ASP A 43 -28.07 15.20 -2.18
C ASP A 43 -27.19 14.51 -1.12
N ALA A 44 -25.89 14.81 -1.16
CA ALA A 44 -24.92 14.19 -0.25
C ALA A 44 -25.22 14.50 1.23
N ALA A 45 -25.69 15.70 1.55
CA ALA A 45 -26.02 16.11 2.92
C ALA A 45 -27.23 15.32 3.46
N THR A 46 -28.25 15.13 2.64
CA THR A 46 -29.43 14.33 2.98
C THR A 46 -29.07 12.86 3.15
N ILE A 47 -28.19 12.32 2.29
CA ILE A 47 -27.71 10.94 2.44
C ILE A 47 -26.93 10.77 3.74
N ALA A 48 -26.07 11.72 4.09
CA ALA A 48 -25.34 11.70 5.36
C ALA A 48 -26.30 11.73 6.56
N ALA A 49 -27.30 12.62 6.54
CA ALA A 49 -28.33 12.69 7.58
C ALA A 49 -29.14 11.39 7.68
N LEU A 50 -29.49 10.77 6.55
CA LEU A 50 -30.18 9.47 6.52
C LEU A 50 -29.33 8.37 7.16
N CYS A 51 -28.04 8.31 6.82
CA CYS A 51 -27.11 7.34 7.38
C CYS A 51 -26.97 7.50 8.90
N GLU A 52 -26.84 8.74 9.38
CA GLU A 52 -26.71 9.05 10.80
C GLU A 52 -27.99 8.72 11.57
N LYS A 53 -29.15 9.18 11.10
CA LYS A 53 -30.43 9.04 11.81
C LYS A 53 -30.96 7.62 11.84
N LEU A 54 -30.67 6.82 10.81
CA LEU A 54 -31.15 5.44 10.69
C LEU A 54 -30.07 4.41 10.99
N HIS A 55 -28.88 4.86 11.41
CA HIS A 55 -27.73 4.01 11.74
C HIS A 55 -27.38 3.01 10.64
N VAL A 56 -27.39 3.47 9.38
CA VAL A 56 -27.00 2.68 8.20
C VAL A 56 -25.73 3.22 7.56
N SER A 57 -24.94 2.36 6.93
CA SER A 57 -23.70 2.78 6.27
C SER A 57 -23.97 3.45 4.92
N ALA A 58 -23.18 4.47 4.59
CA ALA A 58 -23.20 5.08 3.26
C ALA A 58 -22.82 4.06 2.18
N ASP A 59 -21.92 3.12 2.49
CA ASP A 59 -21.55 2.00 1.60
C ASP A 59 -22.75 1.13 1.22
N TYR A 60 -23.63 0.83 2.17
CA TYR A 60 -24.87 0.12 1.86
C TYR A 60 -25.80 1.01 1.03
N VAL A 61 -26.08 2.22 1.48
CA VAL A 61 -27.07 3.11 0.83
C VAL A 61 -26.65 3.45 -0.61
N LEU A 62 -25.39 3.81 -0.85
CA LEU A 62 -24.88 4.26 -2.13
C LEU A 62 -24.40 3.12 -3.04
N LEU A 63 -23.71 2.12 -2.48
CA LEU A 63 -23.03 1.08 -3.26
C LEU A 63 -23.73 -0.28 -3.17
N GLY A 64 -24.64 -0.47 -2.22
CA GLY A 64 -25.33 -1.75 -2.01
C GLY A 64 -24.46 -2.82 -1.36
N LYS A 65 -23.41 -2.43 -0.63
CA LYS A 65 -22.57 -3.37 0.14
C LYS A 65 -23.24 -3.67 1.48
N GLU A 66 -23.50 -4.95 1.76
CA GLU A 66 -24.20 -5.37 2.98
C GLU A 66 -23.40 -4.99 4.25
N PRO A 67 -24.05 -4.62 5.37
CA PRO A 67 -23.39 -4.40 6.65
C PRO A 67 -22.78 -5.72 7.15
N GLY A 68 -21.50 -5.91 6.81
CA GLY A 68 -20.75 -7.16 7.00
C GLY A 68 -19.66 -7.36 5.95
N GLU A 69 -19.82 -6.77 4.76
CA GLU A 69 -18.79 -6.77 3.70
C GLU A 69 -17.70 -5.69 3.91
N GLY A 70 -17.79 -4.93 5.01
CA GLY A 70 -16.84 -3.87 5.36
C GLY A 70 -16.72 -3.57 6.85
N GLN A 71 -17.38 -4.35 7.72
CA GLN A 71 -17.16 -4.27 9.17
C GLN A 71 -16.00 -5.19 9.54
N THR A 72 -14.79 -4.82 9.14
CA THR A 72 -13.61 -5.37 9.80
C THR A 72 -13.56 -4.79 11.21
N ALA A 73 -13.47 -5.65 12.22
CA ALA A 73 -12.92 -5.28 13.53
C ALA A 73 -11.78 -4.26 13.33
N ALA A 74 -11.72 -3.22 14.16
CA ALA A 74 -10.73 -2.16 14.06
C ALA A 74 -9.37 -2.79 13.72
N TYR A 75 -8.92 -2.57 12.49
CA TYR A 75 -7.70 -3.19 12.01
C TYR A 75 -6.56 -2.60 12.82
N GLU A 76 -5.94 -3.44 13.64
CA GLU A 76 -4.76 -3.06 14.40
C GLU A 76 -3.57 -3.14 13.44
N PRO A 77 -2.95 -2.00 13.07
CA PRO A 77 -1.80 -2.00 12.19
C PRO A 77 -0.66 -2.83 12.81
N PRO A 78 0.22 -3.45 12.01
CA PRO A 78 1.27 -4.28 12.56
C PRO A 78 2.27 -3.43 13.35
N ASP A 79 2.65 -3.90 14.53
CA ASP A 79 3.69 -3.28 15.38
C ASP A 79 5.11 -3.35 14.77
N THR A 80 5.25 -4.08 13.66
CA THR A 80 6.50 -4.24 12.92
C THR A 80 6.30 -3.99 11.43
N CYS A 81 7.29 -3.38 10.79
CA CYS A 81 7.26 -3.13 9.36
C CYS A 81 7.29 -4.45 8.56
N PRO A 82 6.35 -4.69 7.63
CA PRO A 82 6.36 -5.87 6.78
C PRO A 82 7.64 -6.01 5.93
N CYS A 83 8.23 -4.87 5.53
CA CYS A 83 9.41 -4.85 4.67
C CYS A 83 10.69 -5.17 5.45
N CYS A 84 11.05 -4.33 6.44
CA CYS A 84 12.33 -4.43 7.14
C CYS A 84 12.26 -5.08 8.52
N GLY A 85 11.07 -5.43 9.03
CA GLY A 85 10.88 -6.08 10.32
C GLY A 85 11.09 -5.20 11.57
N ARG A 86 11.45 -3.92 11.41
CA ARG A 86 11.68 -3.00 12.53
C ARG A 86 10.37 -2.57 13.17
N LYS A 87 10.40 -2.25 14.47
CA LYS A 87 9.23 -1.71 15.18
C LYS A 87 8.78 -0.39 14.57
N VAL A 88 7.48 -0.19 14.49
CA VAL A 88 6.87 1.00 13.90
C VAL A 88 5.78 1.54 14.82
N SER A 89 5.71 2.87 14.90
CA SER A 89 4.61 3.59 15.53
C SER A 89 4.11 4.63 14.52
N GLY A 90 2.87 4.47 14.06
CA GLY A 90 2.25 5.34 13.05
C GLY A 90 2.11 4.70 11.67
N SER A 91 1.88 5.52 10.66
CA SER A 91 1.50 5.10 9.30
C SER A 91 2.68 4.91 8.33
N ILE A 92 3.90 5.24 8.74
CA ILE A 92 5.12 5.13 7.91
C ILE A 92 6.25 4.53 8.74
N CYS A 93 6.99 3.60 8.14
CA CYS A 93 8.22 3.07 8.72
C CYS A 93 9.35 4.10 8.58
N LEU A 94 9.86 4.61 9.71
CA LEU A 94 10.94 5.62 9.73
C LEU A 94 12.29 5.11 9.20
N GLU A 95 12.40 3.80 9.05
CA GLU A 95 13.66 3.12 8.75
C GLU A 95 13.82 2.81 7.26
N CYS A 96 12.76 2.27 6.64
CA CYS A 96 12.78 1.97 5.21
C CYS A 96 11.99 3.00 4.39
N GLY A 97 11.01 3.70 4.98
CA GLY A 97 10.11 4.62 4.28
C GLY A 97 8.79 3.99 3.81
N TYR A 98 8.55 2.72 4.11
CA TYR A 98 7.33 2.01 3.71
C TYR A 98 6.09 2.59 4.40
N GLN A 99 5.04 2.88 3.61
CA GLN A 99 3.72 3.26 4.14
C GLN A 99 2.98 2.01 4.61
N LEU A 100 2.59 1.98 5.88
CA LEU A 100 1.89 0.85 6.45
C LEU A 100 0.46 0.77 5.90
N PRO A 101 -0.04 -0.46 5.63
CA PRO A 101 -1.43 -0.63 5.23
C PRO A 101 -2.36 -0.12 6.34
N ASN A 102 -3.44 0.55 5.95
CA ASN A 102 -4.47 1.07 6.85
C ASN A 102 -5.73 0.18 6.89
N HIS A 103 -5.67 -0.95 6.19
CA HIS A 103 -6.71 -1.96 6.13
C HIS A 103 -6.04 -3.35 6.19
N PRO A 104 -6.78 -4.40 6.61
CA PRO A 104 -6.20 -5.73 6.62
C PRO A 104 -5.79 -6.13 5.20
N PRO A 105 -4.64 -6.79 5.04
CA PRO A 105 -4.19 -7.22 3.73
C PRO A 105 -5.19 -8.21 3.13
N ARG A 106 -5.44 -8.06 1.83
CA ARG A 106 -6.33 -8.93 1.06
C ARG A 106 -5.50 -9.68 0.02
N GLY A 107 -5.87 -10.94 -0.23
CA GLY A 107 -5.18 -11.78 -1.19
C GLY A 107 -4.05 -12.62 -0.59
N PRO A 108 -3.25 -13.27 -1.44
CA PRO A 108 -2.21 -14.17 -0.98
C PRO A 108 -1.00 -13.42 -0.41
N GLN A 109 -0.11 -14.14 0.26
CA GLN A 109 1.20 -13.61 0.64
C GLN A 109 2.19 -13.74 -0.52
N TYR A 110 3.27 -12.97 -0.44
CA TYR A 110 4.30 -12.91 -1.46
C TYR A 110 5.70 -13.01 -0.86
N ALA A 111 6.63 -13.39 -1.72
CA ALA A 111 8.06 -13.32 -1.45
C ALA A 111 8.77 -12.56 -2.56
N VAL A 112 9.88 -11.91 -2.21
CA VAL A 112 10.78 -11.26 -3.17
C VAL A 112 12.05 -12.10 -3.25
N VAL A 113 12.42 -12.49 -4.47
CA VAL A 113 13.64 -13.27 -4.76
C VAL A 113 14.53 -12.50 -5.71
N ALA A 114 15.84 -12.56 -5.50
CA ALA A 114 16.82 -12.07 -6.46
C ALA A 114 17.09 -13.19 -7.48
N ALA A 115 16.91 -12.91 -8.78
CA ALA A 115 16.82 -13.97 -9.79
C ALA A 115 18.11 -14.21 -10.57
N ARG A 116 18.96 -13.19 -10.73
CA ARG A 116 20.23 -13.31 -11.46
C ARG A 116 21.15 -12.17 -11.07
N PRO A 117 22.40 -12.46 -10.65
CA PRO A 117 23.34 -11.39 -10.33
C PRO A 117 23.67 -10.59 -11.59
N GLY A 118 23.52 -9.28 -11.49
CA GLY A 118 24.05 -8.32 -12.46
C GLY A 118 25.57 -8.18 -12.32
N PHE A 119 26.19 -7.54 -13.32
CA PHE A 119 27.64 -7.34 -13.40
C PHE A 119 28.14 -6.07 -12.67
N VAL A 120 27.28 -5.36 -11.94
CA VAL A 120 27.57 -4.01 -11.42
C VAL A 120 28.12 -4.05 -9.99
N GLN A 121 29.27 -3.41 -9.77
CA GLN A 121 29.86 -3.15 -8.47
C GLN A 121 29.29 -1.85 -7.88
N SER A 122 28.12 -1.92 -7.27
CA SER A 122 27.66 -0.83 -6.40
C SER A 122 28.12 -1.10 -4.96
N THR A 123 28.67 -0.09 -4.30
CA THR A 123 29.13 -0.18 -2.90
C THR A 123 27.98 -0.24 -1.88
N GLU A 124 26.74 0.00 -2.33
CA GLU A 124 25.58 0.18 -1.44
C GLU A 124 24.63 -1.04 -1.41
N LEU A 125 24.99 -2.13 -2.09
CA LEU A 125 24.10 -3.30 -2.25
C LEU A 125 23.71 -3.95 -0.91
N SER A 126 24.68 -4.10 0.01
CA SER A 126 24.40 -4.65 1.34
C SER A 126 23.52 -3.71 2.17
N ALA A 127 23.75 -2.40 2.06
CA ALA A 127 22.93 -1.39 2.72
C ALA A 127 21.47 -1.40 2.24
N GLN A 128 21.22 -1.70 0.95
CA GLN A 128 19.85 -1.89 0.44
C GLN A 128 19.15 -3.09 1.10
N LEU A 129 19.83 -4.23 1.24
CA LEU A 129 19.25 -5.41 1.91
C LEU A 129 18.97 -5.15 3.40
N VAL A 130 19.90 -4.47 4.08
CA VAL A 130 19.72 -4.05 5.48
C VAL A 130 18.53 -3.11 5.62
N LYS A 131 18.41 -2.11 4.74
CA LYS A 131 17.37 -1.07 4.80
C LYS A 131 15.99 -1.61 4.45
N TYR A 132 15.87 -2.32 3.33
CA TYR A 132 14.56 -2.67 2.75
C TYR A 132 14.09 -4.08 3.10
N CYS A 133 15.02 -5.02 3.34
CA CYS A 133 14.69 -6.42 3.61
C CYS A 133 14.93 -6.83 5.07
N GLY A 134 15.52 -5.95 5.87
CA GLY A 134 15.75 -6.17 7.30
C GLY A 134 16.91 -7.12 7.63
N PHE A 135 17.87 -7.27 6.71
CA PHE A 135 19.07 -8.07 6.96
C PHE A 135 19.94 -7.40 8.03
N THR A 136 20.74 -8.20 8.73
CA THR A 136 21.92 -7.65 9.42
C THR A 136 23.00 -7.32 8.38
N GLN A 137 23.95 -6.46 8.74
CA GLN A 137 25.04 -6.13 7.82
C GLN A 137 25.85 -7.37 7.43
N GLU A 138 26.05 -8.29 8.36
CA GLU A 138 26.76 -9.56 8.14
C GLU A 138 25.97 -10.47 7.20
N ASP A 139 24.68 -10.69 7.47
CA ASP A 139 23.82 -11.52 6.61
C ASP A 139 23.72 -10.95 5.20
N ALA A 140 23.64 -9.62 5.05
CA ALA A 140 23.59 -8.96 3.76
C ALA A 140 24.87 -9.20 2.96
N ASN A 141 26.03 -9.05 3.59
CA ASN A 141 27.32 -9.32 2.96
C ASN A 141 27.45 -10.80 2.55
N ASN A 142 27.04 -11.71 3.42
CA ASN A 142 27.07 -13.16 3.15
C ASN A 142 26.13 -13.54 2.00
N ALA A 143 24.91 -13.00 2.00
CA ALA A 143 23.93 -13.24 0.95
C ALA A 143 24.42 -12.73 -0.41
N ILE A 144 25.02 -11.53 -0.46
CA ILE A 144 25.60 -10.98 -1.69
C ILE A 144 26.78 -11.82 -2.17
N ALA A 145 27.69 -12.20 -1.27
CA ALA A 145 28.83 -13.05 -1.63
C ALA A 145 28.35 -14.38 -2.22
N HIS A 146 27.36 -15.02 -1.61
CA HIS A 146 26.76 -16.25 -2.12
C HIS A 146 26.09 -16.04 -3.49
N TYR A 147 25.31 -14.96 -3.62
CA TYR A 147 24.60 -14.59 -4.83
C TYR A 147 25.54 -14.39 -6.04
N VAL A 148 26.67 -13.70 -5.83
CA VAL A 148 27.67 -13.43 -6.86
C VAL A 148 28.50 -14.67 -7.16
N ASN A 149 29.03 -15.34 -6.14
CA ASN A 149 29.97 -16.45 -6.33
C ASN A 149 29.31 -17.69 -6.95
N ASN A 150 28.07 -17.98 -6.54
CA ASN A 150 27.37 -19.20 -6.98
C ASN A 150 26.44 -18.96 -8.16
N GLN A 151 26.34 -17.71 -8.64
CA GLN A 151 25.33 -17.28 -9.62
C GLN A 151 23.91 -17.77 -9.26
N SER A 152 23.61 -17.82 -7.96
CA SER A 152 22.42 -18.46 -7.44
C SER A 152 21.28 -17.47 -7.31
N ARG A 153 20.05 -17.96 -7.21
CA ARG A 153 18.91 -17.15 -6.75
C ARG A 153 18.97 -17.06 -5.22
N ILE A 154 18.56 -15.93 -4.65
CA ILE A 154 18.45 -15.79 -3.18
C ILE A 154 17.07 -15.27 -2.79
N LEU A 155 16.57 -15.74 -1.65
CA LEU A 155 15.34 -15.24 -1.05
C LEU A 155 15.67 -13.96 -0.28
N LEU A 156 15.01 -12.85 -0.63
CA LEU A 156 15.24 -11.56 -0.01
C LEU A 156 14.25 -11.32 1.13
N ARG A 157 12.97 -11.66 0.94
CA ARG A 157 11.97 -11.50 2.00
C ARG A 157 10.74 -12.33 1.67
N ARG A 158 10.01 -12.81 2.68
CA ARG A 158 8.79 -13.62 2.52
C ARG A 158 7.68 -13.17 3.48
N GLY A 159 6.48 -13.73 3.32
CA GLY A 159 5.32 -13.36 4.15
C GLY A 159 4.83 -11.93 3.91
N LEU A 160 5.03 -11.41 2.70
CA LEU A 160 4.74 -10.02 2.35
C LEU A 160 3.33 -9.85 1.83
N VAL A 161 2.76 -8.69 2.09
CA VAL A 161 1.58 -8.19 1.39
C VAL A 161 1.99 -7.64 0.02
N ASP A 162 1.05 -7.51 -0.91
CA ASP A 162 1.29 -7.05 -2.28
C ASP A 162 2.08 -5.73 -2.35
N SER A 163 1.64 -4.73 -1.58
CA SER A 163 2.24 -3.40 -1.47
C SER A 163 3.65 -3.45 -0.92
N ALA A 164 3.93 -4.30 0.07
CA ALA A 164 5.27 -4.47 0.64
C ALA A 164 6.23 -5.17 -0.34
N ALA A 165 5.75 -6.19 -1.05
CA ALA A 165 6.55 -6.89 -2.07
C ALA A 165 6.92 -5.98 -3.24
N GLN A 166 5.94 -5.21 -3.75
CA GLN A 166 6.18 -4.21 -4.79
C GLN A 166 7.12 -3.10 -4.30
N TYR A 167 6.93 -2.63 -3.07
CA TYR A 167 7.80 -1.62 -2.48
C TYR A 167 9.26 -2.06 -2.43
N ILE A 168 9.54 -3.26 -1.91
CA ILE A 168 10.90 -3.81 -1.87
C ILE A 168 11.47 -3.91 -3.28
N ALA A 169 10.74 -4.54 -4.22
CA ALA A 169 11.22 -4.74 -5.58
C ALA A 169 11.52 -3.42 -6.33
N ALA A 170 10.81 -2.33 -6.00
CA ALA A 170 11.03 -1.02 -6.61
C ALA A 170 12.22 -0.24 -6.03
N HIS A 171 12.66 -0.55 -4.80
CA HIS A 171 13.74 0.15 -4.09
C HIS A 171 15.08 -0.58 -4.11
N LEU A 172 15.09 -1.85 -4.50
CA LEU A 172 16.31 -2.61 -4.75
C LEU A 172 16.86 -2.29 -6.14
N ASP A 173 18.18 -2.39 -6.27
CA ASP A 173 18.89 -2.29 -7.54
C ASP A 173 18.39 -3.38 -8.50
N GLN A 174 17.68 -2.96 -9.55
CA GLN A 174 17.04 -3.88 -10.49
C GLN A 174 18.03 -4.55 -11.43
N ASP A 175 19.16 -3.90 -11.71
CA ASP A 175 20.20 -4.43 -12.58
C ASP A 175 21.01 -5.49 -11.84
N PHE A 176 21.27 -5.29 -10.55
CA PHE A 176 22.02 -6.23 -9.72
C PHE A 176 21.17 -7.36 -9.16
N PHE A 177 20.07 -7.05 -8.46
CA PHE A 177 19.24 -8.06 -7.81
C PHE A 177 18.21 -8.68 -8.74
N CYS A 178 17.81 -8.00 -9.83
CA CYS A 178 16.74 -8.45 -10.73
C CYS A 178 15.54 -9.01 -9.93
N PRO A 179 14.96 -8.21 -9.00
CA PRO A 179 14.00 -8.72 -8.03
C PRO A 179 12.76 -9.26 -8.72
N GLN A 180 12.30 -10.43 -8.30
CA GLN A 180 11.07 -11.05 -8.77
C GLN A 180 10.14 -11.29 -7.60
N ILE A 181 8.87 -10.93 -7.77
CA ILE A 181 7.84 -11.17 -6.79
C ILE A 181 7.16 -12.50 -7.14
N VAL A 182 7.06 -13.41 -6.18
CA VAL A 182 6.41 -14.71 -6.31
C VAL A 182 5.35 -14.87 -5.23
N VAL A 183 4.30 -15.66 -5.50
CA VAL A 183 3.28 -15.99 -4.48
C VAL A 183 3.92 -16.89 -3.42
N ASP A 184 3.74 -16.59 -2.14
CA ASP A 184 4.17 -17.43 -1.02
C ASP A 184 2.94 -18.17 -0.45
N CYS A 185 2.90 -19.49 -0.61
CA CYS A 185 1.86 -20.35 -0.06
C CYS A 185 2.36 -21.14 1.17
N GLY A 186 3.51 -20.77 1.74
CA GLY A 186 4.12 -21.48 2.88
C GLY A 186 5.08 -22.61 2.50
N GLU A 187 5.42 -22.77 1.22
CA GLU A 187 6.42 -23.74 0.76
C GLU A 187 7.85 -23.42 1.23
N SER A 188 8.80 -24.33 0.92
CA SER A 188 10.22 -24.16 1.27
C SER A 188 10.87 -23.00 0.52
N GLU A 189 11.96 -22.48 1.05
CA GLU A 189 12.68 -21.36 0.42
C GLU A 189 13.19 -21.73 -0.97
N GLU A 190 13.71 -22.94 -1.15
CA GLU A 190 14.20 -23.44 -2.43
C GLU A 190 13.08 -23.50 -3.48
N ALA A 191 11.86 -23.85 -3.07
CA ALA A 191 10.70 -23.87 -3.96
C ALA A 191 10.30 -22.45 -4.41
N LEU A 192 10.35 -21.46 -3.50
CA LEU A 192 10.06 -20.06 -3.82
C LEU A 192 11.05 -19.50 -4.85
N LEU A 193 12.33 -19.91 -4.78
CA LEU A 193 13.36 -19.40 -5.69
C LEU A 193 13.03 -19.65 -7.16
N TYR A 194 12.31 -20.71 -7.53
CA TYR A 194 12.07 -21.05 -8.94
C TYR A 194 10.61 -20.86 -9.38
N LYS A 195 9.77 -20.30 -8.53
CA LYS A 195 8.34 -20.09 -8.81
C LYS A 195 8.14 -19.02 -9.91
N PRO A 196 7.09 -19.12 -10.74
CA PRO A 196 6.76 -18.08 -11.70
C PRO A 196 6.47 -16.74 -11.02
N LYS A 197 6.77 -15.65 -11.75
CA LYS A 197 6.49 -14.29 -11.29
C LYS A 197 4.99 -14.10 -11.06
N ALA A 198 4.63 -13.49 -9.94
CA ALA A 198 3.26 -13.08 -9.62
C ALA A 198 2.90 -11.71 -10.24
N PHE A 199 3.90 -10.84 -10.42
CA PHE A 199 3.73 -9.49 -10.94
C PHE A 199 4.78 -9.14 -11.99
N GLU A 200 4.47 -8.14 -12.81
CA GLU A 200 5.50 -7.38 -13.53
C GLU A 200 6.36 -6.60 -12.53
N THR A 201 7.65 -6.47 -12.83
CA THR A 201 8.58 -5.74 -11.98
C THR A 201 8.21 -4.25 -11.98
N PRO A 202 8.00 -3.63 -10.80
CA PRO A 202 7.66 -2.21 -10.73
C PRO A 202 8.81 -1.35 -11.26
N SER A 203 8.51 -0.17 -11.80
CA SER A 203 9.55 0.76 -12.24
C SER A 203 10.44 1.17 -11.06
N PRO A 204 11.77 1.27 -11.25
CA PRO A 204 12.67 1.63 -10.17
C PRO A 204 12.38 3.04 -9.68
N VAL A 205 12.35 3.23 -8.36
CA VAL A 205 12.27 4.55 -7.76
C VAL A 205 13.62 5.24 -7.99
N LYS A 206 13.64 6.30 -8.81
CA LYS A 206 14.84 7.11 -8.97
C LYS A 206 15.20 7.70 -7.62
N SER A 207 16.36 7.32 -7.06
CA SER A 207 16.91 8.01 -5.91
C SER A 207 17.08 9.49 -6.28
N GLN A 208 16.38 10.38 -5.58
CA GLN A 208 16.80 11.78 -5.59
C GLN A 208 18.15 11.81 -4.88
N GLU A 209 19.23 11.73 -5.64
CA GLU A 209 20.54 12.18 -5.19
C GLU A 209 20.41 13.68 -4.94
N GLY A 210 20.05 14.05 -3.70
CA GLY A 210 20.26 15.41 -3.23
C GLY A 210 21.72 15.76 -3.47
N ILE A 211 21.98 16.95 -3.98
CA ILE A 211 23.34 17.44 -4.29
C ILE A 211 24.20 17.19 -3.06
N GLY A 212 25.05 16.15 -3.12
CA GLY A 212 25.83 15.72 -1.97
C GLY A 212 26.73 16.86 -1.48
N PHE A 213 27.25 16.74 -0.26
CA PHE A 213 28.13 17.74 0.34
C PHE A 213 29.24 18.23 -0.63
N TRP A 214 29.83 17.32 -1.42
CA TRP A 214 30.80 17.64 -2.45
C TRP A 214 30.25 18.44 -3.64
N GLY A 215 28.98 18.27 -4.00
CA GLY A 215 28.32 19.08 -5.03
C GLY A 215 28.07 20.52 -4.56
N VAL A 216 27.76 20.72 -3.27
CA VAL A 216 27.65 22.05 -2.67
C VAL A 216 29.03 22.71 -2.59
N VAL A 217 30.05 21.98 -2.14
CA VAL A 217 31.44 22.48 -2.08
C VAL A 217 31.95 22.82 -3.48
N GLY A 218 31.69 21.98 -4.47
CA GLY A 218 32.03 22.23 -5.87
C GLY A 218 31.37 23.50 -6.42
N ALA A 219 30.07 23.69 -6.16
CA ALA A 219 29.35 24.90 -6.59
C ALA A 219 29.92 26.17 -5.95
N VAL A 220 30.31 26.13 -4.67
CA VAL A 220 30.94 27.26 -3.96
C VAL A 220 32.33 27.56 -4.54
N ILE A 221 33.15 26.55 -4.82
CA ILE A 221 34.47 26.74 -5.43
C ILE A 221 34.33 27.36 -6.83
N VAL A 222 33.40 26.86 -7.65
CA VAL A 222 33.14 27.41 -8.99
C VAL A 222 32.67 28.86 -8.90
N ALA A 223 31.76 29.19 -7.98
CA ALA A 223 31.30 30.56 -7.77
C ALA A 223 32.44 31.50 -7.34
N LEU A 224 33.31 31.07 -6.43
CA LEU A 224 34.47 31.84 -5.98
C LEU A 224 35.49 32.06 -7.10
N LEU A 225 35.73 31.06 -7.95
CA LEU A 225 36.60 31.21 -9.12
C LEU A 225 36.02 32.20 -10.12
N ILE A 226 34.73 32.12 -10.45
CA ILE A 226 34.09 33.05 -11.39
C ILE A 226 34.16 34.49 -10.86
N LEU A 227 33.94 34.70 -9.55
CA LEU A 227 34.04 36.02 -8.92
C LEU A 227 35.48 36.55 -8.87
N SER A 228 36.50 35.70 -9.00
CA SER A 228 37.91 36.13 -9.04
C SER A 228 38.39 36.57 -10.43
N PHE A 229 37.57 36.39 -11.47
CA PHE A 229 37.84 36.82 -12.84
C PHE A 229 37.14 38.14 -13.25
N PHE A 230 36.42 38.77 -12.31
CA PHE A 230 35.80 40.10 -12.45
C PHE A 230 36.33 41.04 -11.37
#